data_AF-A0A6V7WB72-F1
#
_entry.id   AF-A0A6V7WB72-F1
#
_cell.length_a   1.000
_cell.length_b   1.000
_cell.length_c   1.000
_cell.angle_alpha   90.00
_cell.angle_beta   90.00
_cell.angle_gamma   90.00
#
_symmetry.space_group_name_H-M   'P 1'
#
loop_
_entity.id
_entity.type
_entity.pdbx_description
1 polymer ?
#
loop_
_entity_poly.entity_id
_entity_poly.type
_entity_poly.pdbx_seq_one_letter_code
_entity_poly.pdbx_strand_id
1 'polypeptide(L)'
;MNKLTVDNDKNLVNIPNNFDQKIKLLQQEITNKETEKFQNLEQKYIKNYQSLELKIQEIKEENKDKITNFEQIIQQKDVKINLLEGEVKKQMSDIQRDQYKHLLKFQNEIKEIKTENEANIKILKQKNKEKYQQLEKENKNKISNLEEIISEKEVKITSMEKDIKECMNKLEVDTDQKIKLFQKEVTNKLEQKYKENCQSLELKIQKIEEENKNKIINLERIIQQKDEKINLLEGEVKKAEETINALNKKIDNLTEEQEHLFNVIIKKPKYTQIKNKWKYFDNIRKCCEDNCVNTNTPIGKCKNGNGFVEIINDTDIKYNKCIEAGKGENRNAQLDAENKFYKPNTDCNFASLFYYYEIKLKKEGPEYSWVGFRDSKGYILLGDNGLIYYSPTPNTAGISFKILSFSWNDGDIFGCGLVFPPTKMLEKHPYVFFTQNGNQIGKAILLKEESDDYYELYLSLKSHSIETNFSNDLDANPFCFDISKHLFAEEFYN
;
A
#
# COMPACT_ATOMS: atom_id res chain seq x y z
N MET A 1 6.92 101.59 4.88
CA MET A 1 6.05 102.78 4.79
C MET A 1 4.61 102.31 4.67
N ASN A 2 3.75 102.81 5.56
CA ASN A 2 2.29 102.98 5.46
C ASN A 2 1.35 101.78 5.25
N LYS A 3 0.65 101.46 6.35
CA LYS A 3 -0.82 101.50 6.55
C LYS A 3 -1.71 101.09 5.37
N LEU A 4 -2.61 100.14 5.63
CA LEU A 4 -4.05 100.34 5.46
C LEU A 4 -4.85 99.33 6.29
N THR A 5 -5.50 99.86 7.33
CA THR A 5 -6.64 99.30 8.06
C THR A 5 -7.90 99.37 7.19
N VAL A 6 -8.73 98.32 7.22
CA VAL A 6 -10.16 98.42 6.88
C VAL A 6 -10.95 97.59 7.89
N ASP A 7 -11.61 98.29 8.80
CA ASP A 7 -12.78 97.81 9.53
C ASP A 7 -13.96 97.66 8.57
N ASN A 8 -14.77 96.63 8.77
CA ASN A 8 -16.18 96.67 8.41
C ASN A 8 -16.97 95.70 9.30
N ASP A 9 -17.59 96.28 10.32
CA ASP A 9 -18.78 95.77 10.99
C ASP A 9 -19.90 95.47 9.99
N LYS A 10 -20.52 94.29 10.08
CA LYS A 10 -21.93 94.07 9.71
C LYS A 10 -22.56 92.99 10.58
N ASN A 11 -23.29 93.47 11.59
CA ASN A 11 -24.54 92.94 12.15
C ASN A 11 -25.02 91.58 11.59
N LEU A 12 -24.77 90.51 12.35
CA LEU A 12 -25.48 89.23 12.20
C LEU A 12 -26.68 89.22 13.13
N VAL A 13 -27.85 89.16 12.49
CA VAL A 13 -29.18 89.03 13.08
C VAL A 13 -29.23 87.80 13.97
N ASN A 14 -29.63 88.01 15.22
CA ASN A 14 -29.84 86.98 16.22
C ASN A 14 -31.11 86.18 15.86
N ILE A 15 -30.95 85.10 15.08
CA ILE A 15 -32.02 84.17 14.72
C ILE A 15 -32.29 83.27 15.93
N PRO A 16 -33.54 83.12 16.38
CA PRO A 16 -33.85 82.42 17.63
C PRO A 16 -33.47 80.93 17.59
N ASN A 17 -32.84 80.52 18.69
CA ASN A 17 -32.28 79.23 19.12
C ASN A 17 -33.20 77.98 19.04
N ASN A 18 -34.27 78.01 18.26
CA ASN A 18 -35.33 76.98 18.22
C ASN A 18 -35.01 75.83 17.24
N PHE A 19 -34.16 76.07 16.24
CA PHE A 19 -33.83 75.07 15.22
C PHE A 19 -32.87 73.99 15.74
N ASP A 20 -31.85 74.39 16.51
CA ASP A 20 -30.87 73.45 17.10
C ASP A 20 -31.49 72.54 18.16
N GLN A 21 -32.46 73.04 18.93
CA GLN A 21 -33.22 72.20 19.86
C GLN A 21 -34.04 71.12 19.13
N LYS A 22 -34.63 71.47 17.98
CA LYS A 22 -35.42 70.53 17.17
C LYS A 22 -34.54 69.48 16.50
N ILE A 23 -33.33 69.85 16.05
CA ILE A 23 -32.35 68.90 15.51
C ILE A 23 -31.89 67.92 16.59
N LYS A 24 -31.59 68.39 17.82
CA LYS A 24 -31.20 67.51 18.92
C LYS A 24 -32.30 66.53 19.31
N LEU A 25 -33.55 66.98 19.35
CA LEU A 25 -34.71 66.11 19.59
C LEU A 25 -34.86 65.02 18.52
N LEU A 26 -34.71 65.37 17.24
CA LEU A 26 -34.77 64.42 16.13
C LEU A 26 -33.60 63.41 16.15
N GLN A 27 -32.39 63.86 16.45
CA GLN A 27 -31.23 62.97 16.59
C GLN A 27 -31.44 61.97 17.72
N GLN A 28 -31.95 62.43 18.86
CA GLN A 28 -32.26 61.55 19.99
C GLN A 28 -33.38 60.55 19.66
N GLU A 29 -34.40 60.96 18.91
CA GLU A 29 -35.46 60.05 18.46
C GLU A 29 -34.94 58.98 17.47
N ILE A 30 -34.04 59.36 16.56
CA ILE A 30 -33.38 58.43 15.63
C ILE A 30 -32.52 57.43 16.41
N THR A 31 -31.67 57.91 17.31
CA THR A 31 -30.81 57.05 18.15
C THR A 31 -31.64 56.07 18.98
N ASN A 32 -32.76 56.52 19.55
CA ASN A 32 -33.66 55.63 20.29
C ASN A 32 -34.28 54.55 19.39
N LYS A 33 -34.75 54.91 18.19
CA LYS A 33 -35.33 53.94 17.23
C LYS A 33 -34.30 52.94 16.71
N GLU A 34 -33.07 53.38 16.45
CA GLU A 34 -31.97 52.49 16.04
C GLU A 34 -31.56 51.55 17.18
N THR A 35 -31.54 52.05 18.41
CA THR A 35 -31.25 51.24 19.61
C THR A 35 -32.32 50.16 19.82
N GLU A 36 -33.60 50.52 19.70
CA GLU A 36 -34.72 49.56 19.79
C GLU A 36 -34.67 48.52 18.66
N LYS A 37 -34.35 48.94 17.43
CA LYS A 37 -34.17 48.02 16.30
C LYS A 37 -33.00 47.06 16.53
N PHE A 38 -31.89 47.55 17.08
CA PHE A 38 -30.72 46.71 17.40
C PHE A 38 -31.05 45.71 18.50
N GLN A 39 -31.69 46.14 19.58
CA GLN A 39 -32.13 45.24 20.67
C GLN A 39 -33.10 44.16 20.18
N ASN A 40 -34.02 44.49 19.28
CA ASN A 40 -34.93 43.52 18.68
C ASN A 40 -34.21 42.50 17.78
N LEU A 41 -33.19 42.94 17.03
CA LEU A 41 -32.36 42.03 16.22
C LEU A 41 -31.50 41.11 17.10
N GLU A 42 -30.91 41.65 18.16
CA GLU A 42 -30.13 40.88 19.14
C GLU A 42 -31.00 39.81 19.82
N GLN A 43 -32.20 40.16 20.28
CA GLN A 43 -33.14 39.19 20.84
C GLN A 43 -33.56 38.12 19.84
N LYS A 44 -33.76 38.48 18.56
CA LYS A 44 -34.07 37.51 17.50
C LYS A 44 -32.90 36.55 17.26
N TYR A 45 -31.67 37.06 17.27
CA TYR A 45 -30.46 36.25 17.12
C TYR A 45 -30.29 35.26 18.28
N ILE A 46 -30.48 35.73 19.53
CA ILE A 46 -30.43 34.89 20.73
C ILE A 46 -31.46 33.76 20.67
N LYS A 47 -32.71 34.06 20.29
CA LYS A 47 -33.76 33.04 20.13
C LYS A 47 -33.43 31.99 19.07
N ASN A 48 -32.87 32.41 17.94
CA ASN A 48 -32.45 31.49 16.89
C ASN A 48 -31.29 30.59 17.34
N TYR A 49 -30.31 31.16 18.06
CA TYR A 49 -29.19 30.41 18.61
C TYR A 49 -29.65 29.34 19.61
N GLN A 50 -30.51 29.72 20.56
CA GLN A 50 -31.10 28.80 21.54
C GLN A 50 -31.91 27.69 20.86
N SER A 51 -32.67 28.01 19.81
CA SER A 51 -33.41 27.00 19.03
C SER A 51 -32.47 26.03 18.30
N LEU A 52 -31.34 26.50 17.79
CA LEU A 52 -30.34 25.67 17.14
C LEU A 52 -29.65 24.73 18.15
N GLU A 53 -29.27 25.24 19.33
CA GLU A 53 -28.70 24.44 20.40
C GLU A 53 -29.65 23.32 20.85
N LEU A 54 -30.95 23.62 20.97
CA LEU A 54 -31.95 22.61 21.32
C LEU A 54 -32.01 21.49 20.28
N LYS A 55 -32.04 21.83 18.98
CA LYS A 55 -32.03 20.84 17.89
C LYS A 55 -30.76 19.99 17.89
N ILE A 56 -29.61 20.59 18.18
CA ILE A 56 -28.35 19.86 18.30
C ILE A 56 -28.41 18.86 19.46
N GLN A 57 -29.02 19.23 20.60
CA GLN A 57 -29.21 18.29 21.71
C GLN A 57 -30.19 17.16 21.36
N GLU A 58 -31.29 17.46 20.67
CA GLU A 58 -32.24 16.45 20.20
C GLU A 58 -31.58 15.43 19.26
N ILE A 59 -30.77 15.90 18.29
CA ILE A 59 -30.03 15.01 17.38
C ILE A 59 -29.00 14.16 18.13
N LYS A 60 -28.36 14.72 19.16
CA LYS A 60 -27.41 13.96 19.99
C LYS A 60 -28.12 12.86 20.77
N GLU A 61 -29.28 13.16 21.36
CA GLU A 61 -30.03 12.16 22.14
C GLU A 61 -30.66 11.10 21.21
N GLU A 62 -31.18 11.47 20.04
CA GLU A 62 -31.72 10.53 19.05
C GLU A 62 -30.66 9.54 18.54
N ASN A 63 -29.40 9.98 18.44
CA ASN A 63 -28.31 9.13 17.97
C ASN A 63 -27.55 8.40 19.08
N LYS A 64 -27.81 8.73 20.35
CA LYS A 64 -27.15 8.10 21.50
C LYS A 64 -27.39 6.59 21.53
N ASP A 65 -28.63 6.16 21.36
CA ASP A 65 -28.98 4.74 21.34
C ASP A 65 -28.35 4.01 20.15
N LYS A 66 -28.21 4.67 19.00
CA LYS A 66 -27.53 4.12 17.82
C LYS A 66 -26.03 3.96 18.07
N ILE A 67 -25.39 4.96 18.70
CA ILE A 67 -23.98 4.91 19.08
C ILE A 67 -23.75 3.77 20.08
N THR A 68 -24.56 3.68 21.13
CA THR A 68 -24.47 2.61 22.14
C THR A 68 -24.68 1.23 21.50
N ASN A 69 -25.61 1.08 20.55
CA ASN A 69 -25.79 -0.16 19.82
C ASN A 69 -24.56 -0.54 18.97
N PHE A 70 -23.95 0.44 18.28
CA PHE A 70 -22.71 0.19 17.53
C PHE A 70 -21.55 -0.21 18.44
N GLU A 71 -21.39 0.44 19.60
CA GLU A 71 -20.38 0.07 20.59
C GLU A 71 -20.57 -1.36 21.10
N GLN A 72 -21.81 -1.78 21.36
CA GLN A 72 -22.13 -3.16 21.75
C GLN A 72 -21.80 -4.16 20.63
N ILE A 73 -22.10 -3.84 19.36
CA ILE A 73 -21.76 -4.69 18.22
C ILE A 73 -20.24 -4.83 18.08
N ILE A 74 -19.49 -3.74 18.27
CA ILE A 74 -18.02 -3.77 18.23
C ILE A 74 -17.49 -4.69 19.35
N GLN A 75 -17.95 -4.50 20.59
CA GLN A 75 -17.54 -5.36 21.71
C GLN A 75 -17.85 -6.83 21.48
N GLN A 76 -19.03 -7.16 20.93
CA GLN A 76 -19.38 -8.54 20.59
C GLN A 76 -18.47 -9.13 19.50
N LYS A 77 -18.11 -8.33 18.50
CA LYS A 77 -17.18 -8.77 17.44
C LYS A 77 -15.76 -8.98 17.97
N ASP A 78 -15.28 -8.10 18.86
CA ASP A 78 -13.95 -8.25 19.47
C ASP A 78 -13.86 -9.52 20.32
N VAL A 79 -14.91 -9.83 21.10
CA VAL A 79 -14.98 -11.10 21.85
C VAL A 79 -14.92 -12.31 20.91
N LYS A 80 -15.64 -12.26 19.77
CA LYS A 80 -15.63 -13.34 18.78
C LYS A 80 -14.27 -13.50 18.09
N ILE A 81 -13.59 -12.40 17.78
CA ILE A 81 -12.24 -12.41 17.21
C ILE A 81 -11.27 -13.07 18.20
N ASN A 82 -11.28 -12.64 19.45
CA ASN A 82 -10.42 -13.22 20.49
C ASN A 82 -10.66 -14.72 20.71
N LEU A 83 -11.92 -15.17 20.61
CA LEU A 83 -12.27 -16.60 20.68
C LEU A 83 -11.64 -17.37 19.51
N LEU A 84 -11.80 -16.87 18.28
CA LEU A 84 -11.25 -17.48 17.07
C LEU A 84 -9.71 -17.53 17.09
N GLU A 85 -9.05 -16.47 17.55
CA GLU A 85 -7.60 -16.47 17.73
C GLU A 85 -7.14 -17.54 18.72
N GLY A 86 -7.89 -17.75 19.80
CA GLY A 86 -7.65 -18.82 20.76
C GLY A 86 -7.77 -20.21 20.15
N GLU A 87 -8.82 -20.44 19.35
CA GLU A 87 -9.04 -21.70 18.63
C GLU A 87 -7.94 -21.99 17.60
N VAL A 88 -7.53 -20.99 16.83
CA VAL A 88 -6.43 -21.11 15.85
C VAL A 88 -5.11 -21.44 16.55
N LYS A 89 -4.78 -20.74 17.64
CA LYS A 89 -3.56 -21.02 18.44
C LYS A 89 -3.58 -22.45 18.99
N LYS A 90 -4.74 -22.92 19.46
CA LYS A 90 -4.90 -24.29 19.96
C LYS A 90 -4.69 -25.31 18.84
N GLN A 91 -5.33 -25.13 17.69
CA GLN A 91 -5.17 -26.02 16.52
C GLN A 91 -3.72 -26.07 16.04
N MET A 92 -3.03 -24.93 15.99
CA MET A 92 -1.60 -24.89 15.66
C MET A 92 -0.75 -25.67 16.66
N SER A 93 -1.03 -25.55 17.97
CA SER A 93 -0.32 -26.29 19.00
C SER A 93 -0.55 -27.81 18.89
N ASP A 94 -1.78 -28.22 18.57
CA ASP A 94 -2.11 -29.64 18.39
C ASP A 94 -1.42 -30.22 17.13
N ILE A 95 -1.39 -29.47 16.02
CA ILE A 95 -0.64 -29.85 14.81
C ILE A 95 0.85 -30.02 15.11
N GLN A 96 1.46 -29.05 15.81
CA GLN A 96 2.88 -29.13 16.20
C GLN A 96 3.16 -30.34 17.10
N ARG A 97 2.25 -30.64 18.04
CA ARG A 97 2.37 -31.80 18.94
C ARG A 97 2.30 -33.11 18.16
N ASP A 98 1.41 -33.22 17.18
CA ASP A 98 1.26 -34.42 16.38
C ASP A 98 2.43 -34.60 15.40
N GLN A 99 2.94 -33.52 14.80
CA GLN A 99 4.17 -33.56 14.01
C GLN A 99 5.36 -34.06 14.86
N TYR A 100 5.49 -33.58 16.10
CA TYR A 100 6.55 -34.03 17.00
C TYR A 100 6.40 -35.51 17.38
N LYS A 101 5.18 -35.99 17.64
CA LYS A 101 4.92 -37.42 17.89
C LYS A 101 5.30 -38.29 16.69
N HIS A 102 4.96 -37.87 15.47
CA HIS A 102 5.33 -38.60 14.26
C HIS A 102 6.85 -38.64 14.09
N LEU A 103 7.54 -37.51 14.30
CA LEU A 103 9.01 -37.45 14.24
C LEU A 103 9.66 -38.39 15.26
N LEU A 104 9.17 -38.40 16.50
CA LEU A 104 9.68 -39.27 17.56
C LEU A 104 9.44 -40.76 17.25
N LYS A 105 8.28 -41.10 16.66
CA LYS A 105 7.98 -42.45 16.20
C LYS A 105 8.99 -42.90 15.13
N PHE A 106 9.24 -42.06 14.11
CA PHE A 106 10.23 -42.36 13.08
C PHE A 106 11.65 -42.52 13.65
N GLN A 107 12.04 -41.68 14.61
CA GLN A 107 13.35 -41.81 15.27
C GLN A 107 13.49 -43.14 16.02
N ASN A 108 12.42 -43.61 16.67
CA ASN A 108 12.42 -44.90 17.36
C ASN A 108 12.50 -46.07 16.37
N GLU A 109 11.72 -46.03 15.27
CA GLU A 109 11.77 -47.05 14.20
C GLU A 109 13.18 -47.15 13.60
N ILE A 110 13.84 -46.01 13.33
CA ILE A 110 15.24 -45.98 12.85
C ILE A 110 16.19 -46.63 13.86
N LYS A 111 15.99 -46.39 15.16
CA LYS A 111 16.83 -46.96 16.24
C LYS A 111 16.64 -48.47 16.37
N GLU A 112 15.40 -48.95 16.24
CA GLU A 112 15.09 -50.39 16.23
C GLU A 112 15.75 -51.07 15.03
N ILE A 113 15.58 -50.54 13.82
CA ILE A 113 16.23 -51.06 12.59
C ILE A 113 17.75 -51.10 12.73
N LYS A 114 18.35 -50.05 13.32
CA LYS A 114 19.79 -50.00 13.53
C LYS A 114 20.26 -51.10 14.49
N THR A 115 19.51 -51.32 15.57
CA THR A 115 19.82 -52.34 16.58
C THR A 115 19.67 -53.76 16.00
N GLU A 116 18.63 -53.99 15.21
CA GLU A 116 18.40 -55.25 14.50
C GLU A 116 19.52 -55.54 13.50
N ASN A 117 19.92 -54.54 12.71
CA ASN A 117 21.02 -54.67 11.76
C ASN A 117 22.35 -54.97 12.45
N GLU A 118 22.65 -54.31 13.57
CA GLU A 118 23.85 -54.60 14.37
C GLU A 118 23.84 -56.04 14.94
N ALA A 119 22.68 -56.53 15.39
CA ALA A 119 22.51 -57.91 15.84
C ALA A 119 22.71 -58.92 14.70
N ASN A 120 22.12 -58.66 13.54
CA ASN A 120 22.27 -59.50 12.34
C ASN A 120 23.73 -59.56 11.87
N ILE A 121 24.46 -58.44 11.89
CA ILE A 121 25.89 -58.40 11.58
C ILE A 121 26.69 -59.24 12.58
N LYS A 122 26.37 -59.20 13.89
CA LYS A 122 27.04 -60.05 14.89
C LYS A 122 26.78 -61.54 14.64
N ILE A 123 25.54 -61.92 14.35
CA ILE A 123 25.17 -63.32 14.03
C ILE A 123 25.93 -63.80 12.79
N LEU A 124 26.00 -62.98 11.74
CA LEU A 124 26.75 -63.30 10.51
C LEU A 124 28.25 -63.49 10.78
N LYS A 125 28.86 -62.59 11.56
CA LYS A 125 30.27 -62.72 11.95
C LYS A 125 30.53 -64.00 12.75
N GLN A 126 29.63 -64.35 13.66
CA GLN A 126 29.74 -65.56 14.45
C GLN A 126 29.57 -66.83 13.60
N LYS A 127 28.56 -66.89 12.72
CA LYS A 127 28.37 -68.01 11.78
C LYS A 127 29.59 -68.21 10.87
N ASN A 128 30.18 -67.12 10.37
CA ASN A 128 31.38 -67.18 9.55
C ASN A 128 32.59 -67.69 10.35
N LYS A 129 32.73 -67.27 11.61
CA LYS A 129 33.78 -67.76 12.52
C LYS A 129 33.63 -69.25 12.80
N GLU A 130 32.42 -69.73 13.09
CA GLU A 130 32.13 -71.14 13.33
C GLU A 130 32.41 -71.99 12.08
N LYS A 131 31.99 -71.51 10.90
CA LYS A 131 32.27 -72.17 9.63
C LYS A 131 33.77 -72.28 9.36
N TYR A 132 34.53 -71.23 9.66
CA TYR A 132 35.99 -71.23 9.52
C TYR A 132 36.66 -72.22 10.49
N GLN A 133 36.23 -72.22 11.75
CA GLN A 133 36.74 -73.16 12.77
C GLN A 133 36.39 -74.62 12.44
N GLN A 134 35.22 -74.88 11.87
CA GLN A 134 34.83 -76.21 11.43
C GLN A 134 35.69 -76.69 10.25
N LEU A 135 35.93 -75.82 9.25
CA LEU A 135 36.87 -76.08 8.16
C LEU A 135 38.30 -76.33 8.66
N GLU A 136 38.75 -75.55 9.63
CA GLU A 136 40.07 -75.71 10.24
C GLU A 136 40.19 -77.04 11.00
N LYS A 137 39.15 -77.44 11.74
CA LYS A 137 39.08 -78.74 12.43
C LYS A 137 39.03 -79.91 11.45
N GLU A 138 38.25 -79.79 10.37
CA GLU A 138 38.21 -80.80 9.31
C GLU A 138 39.55 -80.95 8.62
N ASN A 139 40.24 -79.84 8.32
CA ASN A 139 41.56 -79.87 7.72
C ASN A 139 42.62 -80.41 8.68
N LYS A 140 42.56 -80.05 9.97
CA LYS A 140 43.47 -80.55 10.99
C LYS A 140 43.28 -82.05 11.23
N ASN A 141 42.04 -82.55 11.21
CA ASN A 141 41.77 -83.99 11.29
C ASN A 141 42.26 -84.73 10.04
N LYS A 142 42.13 -84.14 8.84
CA LYS A 142 42.68 -84.72 7.60
C LYS A 142 44.20 -84.75 7.63
N ILE A 143 44.85 -83.69 8.10
CA ILE A 143 46.31 -83.61 8.23
C ILE A 143 46.79 -84.60 9.29
N SER A 144 46.15 -84.68 10.45
CA SER A 144 46.48 -85.65 11.51
C SER A 144 46.33 -87.10 11.05
N ASN A 145 45.27 -87.44 10.29
CA ASN A 145 45.12 -88.76 9.70
C ASN A 145 46.23 -89.04 8.68
N LEU A 146 46.66 -88.05 7.90
CA LEU A 146 47.73 -88.21 6.92
C LEU A 146 49.09 -88.35 7.60
N GLU A 147 49.35 -87.60 8.67
CA GLU A 147 50.59 -87.67 9.46
C GLU A 147 50.70 -88.98 10.25
N GLU A 148 49.59 -89.52 10.77
CA GLU A 148 49.54 -90.85 11.41
C GLU A 148 49.80 -91.97 10.39
N ILE A 149 49.21 -91.88 9.19
CA ILE A 149 49.46 -92.81 8.08
C ILE A 149 50.93 -92.72 7.61
N ILE A 150 51.52 -91.52 7.55
CA ILE A 150 52.91 -91.34 7.12
C ILE A 150 53.87 -91.87 8.20
N SER A 151 53.61 -91.60 9.48
CA SER A 151 54.43 -92.09 10.61
C SER A 151 54.38 -93.61 10.78
N GLU A 152 53.21 -94.25 10.61
CA GLU A 152 53.09 -95.71 10.61
C GLU A 152 53.80 -96.39 9.42
N LYS A 153 53.85 -95.69 8.27
CA LYS A 153 54.48 -96.21 7.04
C LYS A 153 56.00 -96.03 7.08
N GLU A 154 56.52 -94.93 7.63
CA GLU A 154 57.97 -94.67 7.71
C GLU A 154 58.72 -95.64 8.65
N VAL A 155 58.08 -96.12 9.73
CA VAL A 155 58.68 -97.13 10.64
C VAL A 155 58.62 -98.55 10.06
N LYS A 156 57.62 -98.88 9.24
CA LYS A 156 57.50 -100.19 8.58
C LYS A 156 58.35 -100.30 7.31
N ILE A 157 58.53 -99.22 6.55
CA ILE A 157 59.33 -99.20 5.31
C ILE A 157 60.81 -99.51 5.62
N THR A 158 61.35 -98.94 6.70
CA THR A 158 62.75 -99.15 7.10
C THR A 158 63.06 -100.58 7.60
N SER A 159 62.03 -101.34 8.04
CA SER A 159 62.17 -102.75 8.49
C SER A 159 61.77 -103.77 7.42
N MET A 160 60.88 -103.42 6.49
CA MET A 160 60.35 -104.34 5.47
C MET A 160 61.16 -104.32 4.16
N GLU A 161 62.01 -103.32 3.93
CA GLU A 161 62.93 -103.26 2.77
C GLU A 161 64.00 -104.37 2.76
N LYS A 162 64.24 -105.04 3.90
CA LYS A 162 65.21 -106.16 4.00
C LYS A 162 64.58 -107.55 3.78
N ASP A 163 63.32 -107.75 4.15
CA ASP A 163 62.67 -109.07 4.16
C ASP A 163 61.61 -109.25 3.03
N ILE A 164 61.19 -108.16 2.35
CA ILE A 164 60.25 -108.22 1.21
C ILE A 164 60.87 -108.80 -0.06
N LYS A 165 62.21 -108.82 -0.18
CA LYS A 165 62.88 -109.38 -1.37
C LYS A 165 62.74 -110.90 -1.49
N GLU A 166 62.28 -111.59 -0.44
CA GLU A 166 62.18 -113.06 -0.41
C GLU A 166 60.73 -113.61 -0.28
N CYS A 167 59.76 -112.84 0.22
CA CYS A 167 58.41 -113.35 0.51
C CYS A 167 57.29 -113.00 -0.50
N MET A 168 57.54 -112.18 -1.53
CA MET A 168 56.51 -111.78 -2.50
C MET A 168 56.01 -112.90 -3.45
N ASN A 169 56.52 -114.13 -3.37
CA ASN A 169 56.16 -115.19 -4.32
C ASN A 169 54.97 -116.09 -3.93
N LYS A 170 54.21 -115.85 -2.84
CA LYS A 170 53.15 -116.81 -2.42
C LYS A 170 51.80 -116.29 -1.89
N LEU A 171 51.48 -114.98 -1.86
CA LEU A 171 50.27 -114.53 -1.14
C LEU A 171 49.41 -113.43 -1.82
N GLU A 172 49.17 -113.53 -3.14
CA GLU A 172 48.43 -112.49 -3.91
C GLU A 172 47.06 -112.96 -4.48
N VAL A 173 46.38 -113.93 -3.87
CA VAL A 173 45.09 -114.43 -4.46
C VAL A 173 43.89 -114.38 -3.52
N ASP A 174 44.03 -114.37 -2.19
CA ASP A 174 42.88 -114.58 -1.28
C ASP A 174 42.32 -113.31 -0.59
N THR A 175 43.02 -112.17 -0.66
CA THR A 175 42.63 -110.90 -0.02
C THR A 175 41.78 -109.99 -0.92
N ASP A 176 41.88 -110.13 -2.24
CA ASP A 176 41.29 -109.18 -3.20
C ASP A 176 39.77 -109.43 -3.43
N GLN A 177 39.26 -110.62 -3.10
CA GLN A 177 37.83 -110.94 -3.24
C GLN A 177 36.97 -110.46 -2.05
N LYS A 178 37.50 -110.45 -0.82
CA LYS A 178 36.75 -109.99 0.37
C LYS A 178 36.60 -108.46 0.44
N ILE A 179 37.59 -107.72 -0.05
CA ILE A 179 37.56 -106.24 -0.07
C ILE A 179 36.51 -105.73 -1.08
N LYS A 180 36.40 -106.36 -2.26
CA LYS A 180 35.42 -105.99 -3.29
C LYS A 180 33.96 -106.22 -2.86
N LEU A 181 33.70 -107.25 -2.05
CA LEU A 181 32.36 -107.56 -1.55
C LEU A 181 31.88 -106.55 -0.49
N PHE A 182 32.77 -106.15 0.42
CA PHE A 182 32.46 -105.18 1.48
C PHE A 182 32.29 -103.75 0.95
N GLN A 183 33.11 -103.35 -0.03
CA GLN A 183 32.97 -102.06 -0.71
C GLN A 183 31.62 -101.93 -1.43
N LYS A 184 31.14 -103.00 -2.07
CA LYS A 184 29.85 -102.98 -2.77
C LYS A 184 28.66 -102.81 -1.83
N GLU A 185 28.68 -103.45 -0.65
CA GLU A 185 27.57 -103.34 0.31
C GLU A 185 27.51 -101.95 0.96
N VAL A 186 28.66 -101.37 1.30
CA VAL A 186 28.76 -100.02 1.87
C VAL A 186 28.33 -98.96 0.85
N THR A 187 28.75 -99.07 -0.40
CA THR A 187 28.34 -98.16 -1.48
C THR A 187 26.83 -98.21 -1.70
N ASN A 188 26.23 -99.39 -1.77
CA ASN A 188 24.78 -99.52 -1.97
C ASN A 188 23.97 -98.90 -0.82
N LYS A 189 24.38 -99.08 0.45
CA LYS A 189 23.72 -98.47 1.62
C LYS A 189 23.85 -96.94 1.62
N LEU A 190 25.01 -96.42 1.22
CA LEU A 190 25.25 -94.98 1.09
C LEU A 190 24.43 -94.36 -0.06
N GLU A 191 24.39 -95.00 -1.22
CA GLU A 191 23.61 -94.55 -2.37
C GLU A 191 22.11 -94.52 -2.05
N GLN A 192 21.59 -95.55 -1.39
CA GLN A 192 20.18 -95.59 -1.01
C GLN A 192 19.83 -94.46 -0.03
N LYS A 193 20.64 -94.26 1.01
CA LYS A 193 20.44 -93.17 1.99
C LYS A 193 20.60 -91.79 1.34
N TYR A 194 21.51 -91.64 0.39
CA TYR A 194 21.68 -90.40 -0.38
C TYR A 194 20.43 -90.10 -1.22
N LYS A 195 19.89 -91.13 -1.89
CA LYS A 195 18.67 -91.01 -2.71
C LYS A 195 17.44 -90.62 -1.89
N GLU A 196 17.25 -91.23 -0.72
CA GLU A 196 16.16 -90.89 0.21
C GLU A 196 16.27 -89.43 0.72
N ASN A 197 17.49 -88.98 1.03
CA ASN A 197 17.73 -87.60 1.43
C ASN A 197 17.47 -86.60 0.29
N CYS A 198 17.88 -86.91 -0.94
CA CYS A 198 17.60 -86.08 -2.11
C CYS A 198 16.09 -85.91 -2.33
N GLN A 199 15.33 -87.02 -2.29
CA GLN A 199 13.87 -86.98 -2.44
C GLN A 199 13.18 -86.16 -1.34
N SER A 200 13.65 -86.29 -0.09
CA SER A 200 13.15 -85.50 1.05
C SER A 200 13.42 -84.01 0.90
N LEU A 201 14.59 -83.63 0.36
CA LEU A 201 14.95 -82.24 0.09
C LEU A 201 14.14 -81.66 -1.07
N GLU A 202 13.93 -82.40 -2.15
CA GLU A 202 13.09 -81.98 -3.29
C GLU A 202 11.66 -81.65 -2.86
N LEU A 203 11.05 -82.52 -2.03
CA LEU A 203 9.71 -82.25 -1.49
C LEU A 203 9.64 -80.98 -0.64
N LYS A 204 10.68 -80.70 0.15
CA LYS A 204 10.77 -79.46 0.95
C LYS A 204 10.94 -78.23 0.07
N ILE A 205 11.75 -78.33 -0.99
CA ILE A 205 11.96 -77.25 -1.96
C ILE A 205 10.64 -76.91 -2.65
N GLN A 206 9.92 -77.92 -3.17
CA GLN A 206 8.62 -77.72 -3.81
C GLN A 206 7.60 -77.05 -2.89
N LYS A 207 7.57 -77.45 -1.60
CA LYS A 207 6.67 -76.81 -0.62
C LYS A 207 7.02 -75.33 -0.38
N ILE A 208 8.31 -75.00 -0.29
CA ILE A 208 8.77 -73.61 -0.12
C ILE A 208 8.45 -72.78 -1.36
N GLU A 209 8.64 -73.33 -2.55
CA GLU A 209 8.32 -72.67 -3.82
C GLU A 209 6.83 -72.32 -3.90
N GLU A 210 5.95 -73.25 -3.53
CA GLU A 210 4.51 -73.01 -3.53
C GLU A 210 4.06 -71.99 -2.47
N GLU A 211 4.64 -72.05 -1.25
CA GLU A 211 4.37 -71.04 -0.22
C GLU A 211 4.82 -69.63 -0.66
N ASN A 212 5.98 -69.54 -1.32
CA ASN A 212 6.49 -68.27 -1.83
C ASN A 212 5.65 -67.73 -2.99
N LYS A 213 5.20 -68.61 -3.89
CA LYS A 213 4.30 -68.24 -4.99
C LYS A 213 3.01 -67.62 -4.47
N ASN A 214 2.40 -68.22 -3.44
CA ASN A 214 1.19 -67.69 -2.81
C ASN A 214 1.42 -66.33 -2.11
N LYS A 215 2.58 -66.15 -1.46
CA LYS A 215 2.97 -64.85 -0.88
C LYS A 215 3.14 -63.77 -1.95
N ILE A 216 3.78 -64.10 -3.07
CA ILE A 216 3.97 -63.18 -4.21
C ILE A 216 2.61 -62.72 -4.76
N ILE A 217 1.70 -63.65 -5.04
CA ILE A 217 0.34 -63.32 -5.52
C ILE A 217 -0.39 -62.39 -4.56
N ASN A 218 -0.28 -62.63 -3.24
CA ASN A 218 -0.94 -61.77 -2.27
C ASN A 218 -0.32 -60.37 -2.20
N LEU A 219 1.01 -60.25 -2.35
CA LEU A 219 1.70 -58.96 -2.41
C LEU A 219 1.33 -58.18 -3.68
N GLU A 220 1.26 -58.84 -4.84
CA GLU A 220 0.82 -58.22 -6.10
C GLU A 220 -0.58 -57.63 -5.97
N ARG A 221 -1.50 -58.36 -5.33
CA ARG A 221 -2.86 -57.87 -5.05
C ARG A 221 -2.87 -56.64 -4.14
N ILE A 222 -2.03 -56.62 -3.11
CA ILE A 222 -1.91 -55.46 -2.20
C ILE A 222 -1.36 -54.25 -2.95
N ILE A 223 -0.34 -54.44 -3.81
CA ILE A 223 0.24 -53.39 -4.64
C ILE A 223 -0.83 -52.80 -5.56
N GLN A 224 -1.57 -53.65 -6.27
CA GLN A 224 -2.64 -53.21 -7.16
C GLN A 224 -3.71 -52.37 -6.44
N GLN A 225 -4.15 -52.80 -5.24
CA GLN A 225 -5.11 -52.02 -4.44
C GLN A 225 -4.55 -50.67 -3.97
N LYS A 226 -3.24 -50.58 -3.72
CA LYS A 226 -2.58 -49.33 -3.33
C LYS A 226 -2.45 -48.38 -4.52
N ASP A 227 -2.11 -48.90 -5.70
CA ASP A 227 -2.00 -48.11 -6.93
C ASP A 227 -3.36 -47.50 -7.33
N GLU A 228 -4.45 -48.27 -7.22
CA GLU A 228 -5.81 -47.75 -7.44
C GLU A 228 -6.15 -46.60 -6.49
N LYS A 229 -5.78 -46.71 -5.21
CA LYS A 229 -6.01 -45.66 -4.22
C LYS A 229 -5.14 -44.43 -4.46
N ILE A 230 -3.90 -44.60 -4.91
CA ILE A 230 -3.01 -43.49 -5.27
C ILE A 230 -3.61 -42.71 -6.45
N ASN A 231 -4.04 -43.40 -7.50
CA ASN A 231 -4.66 -42.78 -8.67
C ASN A 231 -5.94 -42.00 -8.30
N LEU A 232 -6.74 -42.52 -7.37
CA LEU A 232 -7.92 -41.83 -6.86
C LEU A 232 -7.53 -40.51 -6.16
N LEU A 233 -6.54 -40.55 -5.28
CA LEU A 233 -6.06 -39.38 -4.53
C LEU A 233 -5.40 -38.34 -5.44
N GLU A 234 -4.64 -38.76 -6.45
CA GLU A 234 -4.08 -37.85 -7.46
C GLU A 234 -5.19 -37.09 -8.22
N GLY A 235 -6.29 -37.77 -8.53
CA GLY A 235 -7.47 -37.15 -9.12
C GLY A 235 -8.15 -36.11 -8.21
N GLU A 236 -8.20 -36.36 -6.89
CA GLU A 236 -8.73 -35.41 -5.91
C GLU A 236 -7.81 -34.20 -5.72
N VAL A 237 -6.49 -34.42 -5.65
CA VAL A 237 -5.48 -33.34 -5.55
C VAL A 237 -5.56 -32.41 -6.76
N LYS A 238 -5.65 -32.98 -7.98
CA LYS A 238 -5.77 -32.18 -9.20
C LYS A 238 -7.02 -31.29 -9.20
N LYS A 239 -8.17 -31.80 -8.74
CA LYS A 239 -9.40 -31.01 -8.59
C LYS A 239 -9.25 -29.89 -7.57
N ALA A 240 -8.53 -30.15 -6.48
CA ALA A 240 -8.25 -29.13 -5.46
C ALA A 240 -7.34 -28.02 -6.01
N GLU A 241 -6.29 -28.37 -6.77
CA GLU A 241 -5.41 -27.41 -7.44
C GLU A 241 -6.17 -26.52 -8.43
N GLU A 242 -7.04 -27.10 -9.26
CA GLU A 242 -7.91 -26.36 -10.18
C GLU A 242 -8.82 -25.38 -9.42
N THR A 243 -9.35 -25.79 -8.26
CA THR A 243 -10.19 -24.94 -7.41
C THR A 243 -9.40 -23.79 -6.78
N ILE A 244 -8.18 -24.07 -6.27
CA ILE A 244 -7.29 -23.04 -5.70
C ILE A 244 -6.92 -22.01 -6.76
N ASN A 245 -6.57 -22.44 -7.97
CA ASN A 245 -6.25 -21.53 -9.08
C ASN A 245 -7.44 -20.65 -9.48
N ALA A 246 -8.65 -21.20 -9.50
CA ALA A 246 -9.87 -20.43 -9.75
C ALA A 246 -10.15 -19.38 -8.65
N LEU A 247 -9.90 -19.74 -7.38
CA LEU A 247 -10.06 -18.82 -6.24
C LEU A 247 -9.02 -17.70 -6.27
N ASN A 248 -7.75 -18.01 -6.55
CA ASN A 248 -6.69 -16.99 -6.66
C ASN A 248 -7.01 -15.97 -7.75
N LYS A 249 -7.44 -16.42 -8.93
CA LYS A 249 -7.87 -15.53 -10.01
C LYS A 249 -9.02 -14.60 -9.58
N LYS A 250 -9.94 -15.10 -8.74
CA LYS A 250 -11.04 -14.28 -8.20
C LYS A 250 -10.55 -13.25 -7.18
N ILE A 251 -9.55 -13.59 -6.37
CA ILE A 251 -8.91 -12.67 -5.42
C ILE A 251 -8.20 -11.55 -6.18
N ASP A 252 -7.46 -11.88 -7.23
CA ASP A 252 -6.76 -10.88 -8.06
C ASP A 252 -7.76 -9.89 -8.68
N ASN A 253 -8.83 -10.40 -9.31
CA ASN A 253 -9.90 -9.56 -9.86
C ASN A 253 -10.55 -8.65 -8.80
N LEU A 254 -10.85 -9.19 -7.61
CA LEU A 254 -11.44 -8.39 -6.52
C LEU A 254 -10.48 -7.33 -5.99
N THR A 255 -9.18 -7.62 -6.00
CA THR A 255 -8.14 -6.67 -5.60
C THR A 255 -8.05 -5.51 -6.59
N GLU A 256 -8.07 -5.81 -7.89
CA GLU A 256 -8.13 -4.81 -8.96
C GLU A 256 -9.41 -3.96 -8.88
N GLU A 257 -10.58 -4.59 -8.67
CA GLU A 257 -11.85 -3.87 -8.48
C GLU A 257 -11.82 -2.97 -7.24
N GLN A 258 -11.23 -3.44 -6.14
CA GLN A 258 -11.08 -2.68 -4.91
C GLN A 258 -10.14 -1.49 -5.11
N GLU A 259 -9.02 -1.67 -5.79
CA GLU A 259 -8.08 -0.60 -6.10
C GLU A 259 -8.71 0.44 -7.04
N HIS A 260 -9.45 -0.01 -8.06
CA HIS A 260 -10.23 0.85 -8.93
C HIS A 260 -11.28 1.65 -8.14
N LEU A 261 -12.05 1.01 -7.25
CA LEU A 261 -13.02 1.70 -6.40
C LEU A 261 -12.36 2.69 -5.44
N PHE A 262 -11.23 2.32 -4.84
CA PHE A 262 -10.44 3.20 -3.98
C PHE A 262 -9.98 4.44 -4.78
N ASN A 263 -9.46 4.24 -5.98
CA ASN A 263 -9.08 5.32 -6.89
C ASN A 263 -10.29 6.17 -7.30
N VAL A 264 -11.43 5.59 -7.67
CA VAL A 264 -12.62 6.34 -8.11
C VAL A 264 -13.27 7.12 -6.97
N ILE A 265 -13.36 6.56 -5.77
CA ILE A 265 -14.11 7.13 -4.65
C ILE A 265 -13.27 8.11 -3.84
N ILE A 266 -11.99 7.79 -3.59
CA ILE A 266 -11.14 8.56 -2.67
C ILE A 266 -10.30 9.61 -3.43
N LYS A 267 -9.99 9.39 -4.71
CA LYS A 267 -9.19 10.35 -5.48
C LYS A 267 -9.98 11.49 -6.10
N LYS A 268 -11.32 11.53 -6.01
CA LYS A 268 -12.07 12.68 -6.53
C LYS A 268 -12.01 13.82 -5.51
N PRO A 269 -11.37 14.95 -5.82
CA PRO A 269 -11.40 16.11 -4.94
C PRO A 269 -12.85 16.55 -4.76
N LYS A 270 -13.20 16.90 -3.52
CA LYS A 270 -14.46 17.58 -3.24
C LYS A 270 -14.23 19.06 -3.44
N TYR A 271 -14.92 19.60 -4.43
CA TYR A 271 -14.95 21.04 -4.64
C TYR A 271 -15.63 21.72 -3.45
N THR A 272 -14.95 22.74 -2.89
CA THR A 272 -15.49 23.56 -1.81
C THR A 272 -15.74 24.96 -2.34
N GLN A 273 -17.02 25.30 -2.44
CA GLN A 273 -17.42 26.64 -2.83
C GLN A 273 -17.13 27.62 -1.68
N ILE A 274 -16.29 28.62 -1.94
CA ILE A 274 -16.09 29.76 -1.06
C ILE A 274 -16.48 31.00 -1.86
N LYS A 275 -17.62 31.61 -1.50
CA LYS A 275 -18.02 32.87 -2.09
C LYS A 275 -16.95 33.92 -1.81
N ASN A 276 -16.57 34.68 -2.83
CA ASN A 276 -15.46 35.61 -2.71
C ASN A 276 -15.66 36.83 -3.61
N LYS A 277 -14.83 37.86 -3.37
CA LYS A 277 -14.81 39.11 -4.11
C LYS A 277 -13.47 39.81 -3.99
N TRP A 278 -13.13 40.66 -4.94
CA TRP A 278 -11.98 41.54 -4.82
C TRP A 278 -12.22 42.61 -3.75
N LYS A 279 -11.24 42.84 -2.88
CA LYS A 279 -11.42 43.77 -1.76
C LYS A 279 -10.19 44.60 -1.45
N TYR A 280 -9.03 43.97 -1.36
CA TYR A 280 -7.86 44.62 -0.80
C TYR A 280 -6.88 45.01 -1.89
N PHE A 281 -6.49 46.28 -1.92
CA PHE A 281 -5.32 46.74 -2.68
C PHE A 281 -4.08 46.63 -1.80
N ASP A 282 -2.96 46.20 -2.38
CA ASP A 282 -1.67 46.29 -1.72
C ASP A 282 -1.27 47.77 -1.52
N ASN A 283 -0.89 48.11 -0.30
CA ASN A 283 -0.46 49.45 0.07
C ASN A 283 0.92 49.84 -0.51
N ILE A 284 1.70 48.87 -1.02
CA ILE A 284 3.02 49.08 -1.61
C ILE A 284 2.90 49.62 -3.03
N ARG A 285 1.98 49.07 -3.83
CA ARG A 285 1.84 49.36 -5.26
C ARG A 285 0.65 50.29 -5.52
N LYS A 286 0.84 51.56 -5.15
CA LYS A 286 -0.17 52.61 -5.27
C LYS A 286 -0.28 53.16 -6.70
N CYS A 287 -1.43 53.72 -7.05
CA CYS A 287 -1.59 54.45 -8.31
C CYS A 287 -0.72 55.74 -8.38
N CYS A 288 -0.45 56.35 -7.23
CA CYS A 288 0.41 57.51 -7.03
C CYS A 288 0.72 57.67 -5.52
N GLU A 289 1.56 58.65 -5.16
CA GLU A 289 1.92 58.94 -3.76
C GLU A 289 0.69 59.23 -2.89
N ASP A 290 -0.28 59.97 -3.44
CA ASP A 290 -1.57 60.29 -2.81
C ASP A 290 -2.50 59.09 -2.60
N ASN A 291 -2.18 57.91 -3.13
CA ASN A 291 -3.00 56.70 -3.03
C ASN A 291 -4.47 56.90 -3.46
N CYS A 292 -4.70 57.62 -4.56
CA CYS A 292 -6.05 58.03 -4.99
C CYS A 292 -7.04 56.87 -5.14
N VAL A 293 -6.57 55.69 -5.53
CA VAL A 293 -7.37 54.46 -5.64
C VAL A 293 -6.76 53.42 -4.70
N ASN A 294 -7.58 52.88 -3.80
CA ASN A 294 -7.16 51.97 -2.72
C ASN A 294 -8.36 51.16 -2.19
N THR A 295 -8.15 50.30 -1.19
CA THR A 295 -9.18 49.46 -0.54
C THR A 295 -10.44 50.21 -0.11
N ASN A 296 -10.31 51.44 0.40
CA ASN A 296 -11.44 52.23 0.89
C ASN A 296 -12.08 53.08 -0.21
N THR A 297 -11.32 53.40 -1.26
CA THR A 297 -11.79 54.15 -2.44
C THR A 297 -11.41 53.38 -3.71
N PRO A 298 -12.07 52.24 -3.99
CA PRO A 298 -11.67 51.33 -5.05
C PRO A 298 -12.01 51.83 -6.46
N ILE A 299 -12.85 52.87 -6.55
CA ILE A 299 -13.27 53.54 -7.79
C ILE A 299 -12.83 55.00 -7.70
N GLY A 300 -12.17 55.51 -8.74
CA GLY A 300 -11.66 56.88 -8.70
C GLY A 300 -10.83 57.29 -9.91
N LYS A 301 -10.06 58.36 -9.75
CA LYS A 301 -9.13 58.87 -10.75
C LYS A 301 -7.77 59.12 -10.12
N CYS A 302 -6.70 58.73 -10.79
CA CYS A 302 -5.35 59.09 -10.39
C CYS A 302 -5.08 60.56 -10.73
N LYS A 303 -4.81 61.39 -9.70
CA LYS A 303 -4.53 62.83 -9.88
C LYS A 303 -3.25 63.09 -10.70
N ASN A 304 -2.29 62.17 -10.63
CA ASN A 304 -1.02 62.27 -11.36
C ASN A 304 -1.13 61.68 -12.78
N GLY A 305 -2.31 61.25 -13.23
CA GLY A 305 -2.54 60.75 -14.58
C GLY A 305 -1.94 59.36 -14.88
N ASN A 306 -1.33 58.68 -13.90
CA ASN A 306 -0.82 57.31 -14.06
C ASN A 306 -1.94 56.35 -14.44
N GLY A 307 -1.60 55.29 -15.18
CA GLY A 307 -2.52 54.17 -15.39
C GLY A 307 -2.74 53.40 -14.09
N PHE A 308 -3.97 52.98 -13.82
CA PHE A 308 -4.38 52.32 -12.57
C PHE A 308 -5.49 51.30 -12.84
N VAL A 309 -5.83 50.49 -11.84
CA VAL A 309 -7.02 49.62 -11.90
C VAL A 309 -8.04 50.08 -10.85
N GLU A 310 -9.32 49.86 -11.14
CA GLU A 310 -10.44 50.07 -10.23
C GLU A 310 -11.25 48.79 -10.07
N ILE A 311 -11.72 48.51 -8.85
CA ILE A 311 -12.66 47.41 -8.60
C ILE A 311 -14.06 47.97 -8.89
N ILE A 312 -14.65 47.60 -10.02
CA ILE A 312 -15.96 48.11 -10.47
C ILE A 312 -17.09 47.53 -9.64
N ASN A 313 -16.98 46.25 -9.32
CA ASN A 313 -17.89 45.50 -8.48
C ASN A 313 -17.12 44.34 -7.82
N ASP A 314 -17.83 43.43 -7.16
CA ASP A 314 -17.22 42.31 -6.45
C ASP A 314 -16.34 41.37 -7.31
N THR A 315 -16.56 41.30 -8.64
CA THR A 315 -15.91 40.36 -9.56
C THR A 315 -15.04 41.02 -10.63
N ASP A 316 -15.33 42.27 -10.98
CA ASP A 316 -14.81 42.92 -12.17
C ASP A 316 -13.81 44.02 -11.80
N ILE A 317 -12.64 43.95 -12.42
CA ILE A 317 -11.60 44.96 -12.31
C ILE A 317 -11.41 45.60 -13.67
N LYS A 318 -11.47 46.92 -13.70
CA LYS A 318 -11.22 47.69 -14.92
C LYS A 318 -9.88 48.37 -14.84
N TYR A 319 -9.09 48.23 -15.90
CA TYR A 319 -7.91 49.03 -16.10
C TYR A 319 -8.27 50.38 -16.72
N ASN A 320 -7.66 51.44 -16.20
CA ASN A 320 -7.76 52.78 -16.72
C ASN A 320 -6.38 53.20 -17.21
N LYS A 321 -6.25 53.32 -18.53
CA LYS A 321 -5.00 53.71 -19.20
C LYS A 321 -4.55 55.10 -18.80
N CYS A 322 -3.23 55.29 -18.76
CA CYS A 322 -2.61 56.61 -18.60
C CYS A 322 -3.18 57.61 -19.63
N ILE A 323 -3.64 58.78 -19.15
CA ILE A 323 -4.43 59.75 -19.93
C ILE A 323 -3.56 60.50 -20.95
N GLU A 324 -2.27 60.70 -20.66
CA GLU A 324 -1.35 61.45 -21.52
C GLU A 324 -0.02 60.72 -21.69
N ALA A 325 0.35 60.42 -22.94
CA ALA A 325 1.64 59.85 -23.29
C ALA A 325 2.77 60.77 -22.79
N GLY A 326 3.59 60.28 -21.86
CA GLY A 326 4.75 60.99 -21.32
C GLY A 326 4.55 61.75 -20.01
N LYS A 327 3.33 61.85 -19.45
CA LYS A 327 3.10 62.50 -18.14
C LYS A 327 2.84 61.53 -16.97
N GLY A 328 2.58 60.26 -17.26
CA GLY A 328 2.39 59.22 -16.26
C GLY A 328 2.83 57.86 -16.77
N GLU A 329 2.91 56.89 -15.86
CA GLU A 329 3.24 55.51 -16.18
C GLU A 329 2.11 54.56 -15.78
N ASN A 330 2.06 53.40 -16.44
CA ASN A 330 1.13 52.34 -16.08
C ASN A 330 1.63 51.70 -14.79
N ARG A 331 0.96 51.96 -13.68
CA ARG A 331 1.32 51.38 -12.38
C ARG A 331 0.79 49.97 -12.30
N ASN A 332 1.62 49.09 -11.77
CA ASN A 332 1.18 47.75 -11.38
C ASN A 332 0.25 47.88 -10.17
N ALA A 333 -0.87 47.17 -10.18
CA ALA A 333 -1.77 47.09 -9.05
C ALA A 333 -1.80 45.66 -8.54
N GLN A 334 -1.72 45.49 -7.23
CA GLN A 334 -1.77 44.19 -6.58
C GLN A 334 -3.04 44.10 -5.76
N LEU A 335 -3.78 43.02 -5.92
CA LEU A 335 -5.09 42.85 -5.31
C LEU A 335 -5.24 41.47 -4.69
N ASP A 336 -5.97 41.45 -3.57
CA ASP A 336 -6.36 40.24 -2.87
C ASP A 336 -7.88 40.12 -2.75
N ALA A 337 -8.34 38.89 -2.78
CA ALA A 337 -9.74 38.59 -2.51
C ALA A 337 -10.06 38.69 -1.01
N GLU A 338 -11.35 38.85 -0.68
CA GLU A 338 -11.82 39.01 0.69
C GLU A 338 -11.57 37.76 1.55
N ASN A 339 -11.88 36.59 1.00
CA ASN A 339 -11.85 35.33 1.73
C ASN A 339 -10.60 34.51 1.39
N LYS A 340 -10.04 33.91 2.44
CA LYS A 340 -8.87 33.03 2.40
C LYS A 340 -9.32 31.56 2.30
N PHE A 341 -8.48 30.75 1.68
CA PHE A 341 -8.65 29.32 1.51
C PHE A 341 -7.82 28.58 2.54
N TYR A 342 -8.46 28.26 3.66
CA TYR A 342 -7.81 27.58 4.77
C TYR A 342 -7.58 26.10 4.46
N LYS A 343 -6.41 25.62 4.87
CA LYS A 343 -6.11 24.20 5.01
C LYS A 343 -7.12 23.61 6.00
N PRO A 344 -7.75 22.46 5.67
CA PRO A 344 -8.69 21.84 6.59
C PRO A 344 -7.96 21.38 7.87
N ASN A 345 -8.56 21.63 9.03
CA ASN A 345 -8.08 21.07 10.30
C ASN A 345 -8.19 19.54 10.27
N THR A 346 -7.03 18.88 10.13
CA THR A 346 -6.60 17.48 10.37
C THR A 346 -7.53 16.26 10.15
N ASP A 347 -8.85 16.39 10.10
CA ASP A 347 -9.79 15.26 10.11
C ASP A 347 -10.52 15.01 8.78
N CYS A 348 -10.14 15.71 7.70
CA CYS A 348 -10.61 15.40 6.34
C CYS A 348 -9.92 14.15 5.79
N ASN A 349 -10.15 13.01 6.46
CA ASN A 349 -9.48 11.73 6.23
C ASN A 349 -9.74 11.11 4.84
N PHE A 350 -10.72 11.63 4.09
CA PHE A 350 -11.27 10.94 2.91
C PHE A 350 -11.58 11.84 1.72
N ALA A 351 -11.32 13.15 1.79
CA ALA A 351 -11.60 14.04 0.67
C ALA A 351 -10.53 15.10 0.54
N SER A 352 -9.97 15.24 -0.65
CA SER A 352 -9.17 16.42 -1.02
C SER A 352 -10.09 17.62 -1.09
N LEU A 353 -9.68 18.76 -0.54
CA LEU A 353 -10.39 20.02 -0.77
C LEU A 353 -9.85 20.65 -2.03
N PHE A 354 -10.77 21.06 -2.91
CA PHE A 354 -10.44 21.71 -4.15
C PHE A 354 -11.10 23.09 -4.21
N TYR A 355 -10.25 24.12 -4.28
CA TYR A 355 -10.65 25.51 -4.51
C TYR A 355 -10.27 25.91 -5.93
N TYR A 356 -11.17 26.58 -6.63
CA TYR A 356 -10.98 26.95 -8.03
C TYR A 356 -11.70 28.26 -8.33
N TYR A 357 -11.10 29.09 -9.17
CA TYR A 357 -11.68 30.30 -9.71
C TYR A 357 -11.22 30.49 -11.15
N GLU A 358 -11.96 31.27 -11.92
CA GLU A 358 -11.60 31.62 -13.30
C GLU A 358 -11.53 33.13 -13.49
N ILE A 359 -10.59 33.57 -14.30
CA ILE A 359 -10.42 34.96 -14.68
C ILE A 359 -10.43 35.04 -16.19
N LYS A 360 -11.34 35.86 -16.72
CA LYS A 360 -11.34 36.28 -18.10
C LYS A 360 -10.63 37.62 -18.21
N LEU A 361 -9.53 37.65 -18.94
CA LEU A 361 -8.74 38.87 -19.09
C LEU A 361 -9.00 39.56 -20.43
N LYS A 362 -8.85 40.87 -20.39
CA LYS A 362 -8.85 41.76 -21.55
C LYS A 362 -7.58 42.61 -21.53
N LYS A 363 -6.73 42.45 -22.54
CA LYS A 363 -5.48 43.18 -22.69
C LYS A 363 -5.76 44.59 -23.16
N GLU A 364 -5.23 45.58 -22.44
CA GLU A 364 -5.38 47.00 -22.78
C GLU A 364 -4.02 47.69 -23.02
N GLY A 365 -2.92 46.96 -22.82
CA GLY A 365 -1.55 47.39 -23.08
C GLY A 365 -0.54 46.24 -23.18
N PRO A 366 0.73 46.52 -23.52
CA PRO A 366 1.76 45.51 -23.74
C PRO A 366 2.37 44.92 -22.46
N GLU A 367 2.04 45.46 -21.28
CA GLU A 367 2.67 45.07 -20.02
C GLU A 367 2.13 43.78 -19.42
N TYR A 368 2.95 43.16 -18.55
CA TYR A 368 2.68 41.83 -17.99
C TYR A 368 1.67 41.85 -16.84
N SER A 369 0.88 40.78 -16.73
CA SER A 369 0.00 40.52 -15.59
C SER A 369 0.25 39.13 -15.02
N TRP A 370 -0.09 38.96 -13.74
CA TRP A 370 0.08 37.72 -13.00
C TRP A 370 -1.19 37.36 -12.24
N VAL A 371 -1.56 36.08 -12.28
CA VAL A 371 -2.72 35.53 -11.57
C VAL A 371 -2.33 34.29 -10.79
N GLY A 372 -2.87 34.08 -9.60
CA GLY A 372 -2.64 32.85 -8.86
C GLY A 372 -2.95 32.96 -7.38
N PHE A 373 -2.09 32.35 -6.58
CA PHE A 373 -2.24 32.28 -5.12
C PHE A 373 -1.03 32.90 -4.43
N ARG A 374 -1.26 33.45 -3.24
CA ARG A 374 -0.20 33.76 -2.30
C ARG A 374 -0.55 33.26 -0.91
N ASP A 375 0.46 33.11 -0.08
CA ASP A 375 0.31 32.94 1.36
C ASP A 375 1.16 34.01 2.07
N SER A 376 1.33 33.89 3.39
CA SER A 376 2.18 34.80 4.17
C SER A 376 3.66 34.79 3.77
N LYS A 377 4.11 33.74 3.10
CA LYS A 377 5.52 33.47 2.79
C LYS A 377 5.78 33.60 1.30
N GLY A 378 4.83 33.39 0.42
CA GLY A 378 5.16 33.12 -0.97
C GLY A 378 4.03 33.38 -1.92
N TYR A 379 4.31 33.15 -3.19
CA TYR A 379 3.34 33.27 -4.27
C TYR A 379 3.60 32.24 -5.35
N ILE A 380 2.51 31.76 -5.94
CA ILE A 380 2.47 30.86 -7.10
C ILE A 380 1.62 31.54 -8.16
N LEU A 381 2.26 32.04 -9.22
CA LEU A 381 1.63 32.92 -10.19
C LEU A 381 1.85 32.45 -11.62
N LEU A 382 0.81 32.52 -12.43
CA LEU A 382 0.89 32.39 -13.88
C LEU A 382 0.95 33.79 -14.50
N GLY A 383 2.00 34.05 -15.28
CA GLY A 383 2.21 35.28 -16.03
C GLY A 383 1.71 35.20 -17.46
N ASP A 384 1.45 36.36 -18.08
CA ASP A 384 0.94 36.47 -19.45
C ASP A 384 1.90 36.07 -20.58
N ASN A 385 3.14 35.80 -20.21
CA ASN A 385 4.16 35.19 -21.06
C ASN A 385 4.24 33.66 -20.91
N GLY A 386 3.33 33.03 -20.16
CA GLY A 386 3.32 31.59 -19.92
C GLY A 386 4.38 31.11 -18.93
N LEU A 387 4.94 32.02 -18.12
CA LEU A 387 5.79 31.66 -17.00
C LEU A 387 4.94 31.42 -15.77
N ILE A 388 5.10 30.25 -15.17
CA ILE A 388 4.69 30.00 -13.79
C ILE A 388 5.86 30.43 -12.90
N TYR A 389 5.63 31.35 -11.98
CA TYR A 389 6.60 31.78 -10.98
C TYR A 389 6.18 31.27 -9.61
N TYR A 390 7.08 30.58 -8.93
CA TYR A 390 6.90 30.07 -7.58
C TYR A 390 8.01 30.56 -6.66
N SER A 391 7.66 31.34 -5.64
CA SER A 391 8.57 31.71 -4.56
C SER A 391 7.98 31.22 -3.23
N PRO A 392 8.65 30.31 -2.52
CA PRO A 392 8.13 29.74 -1.27
C PRO A 392 8.34 30.65 -0.05
N THR A 393 9.23 31.63 -0.13
CA THR A 393 9.51 32.58 0.97
C THR A 393 9.75 33.99 0.44
N PRO A 394 9.39 35.05 1.18
CA PRO A 394 9.55 36.39 0.68
C PRO A 394 11.06 36.65 0.64
N ASN A 395 11.54 37.17 -0.49
CA ASN A 395 12.97 37.49 -0.72
C ASN A 395 13.88 36.32 -1.11
N THR A 396 13.40 35.10 -1.32
CA THR A 396 14.20 34.08 -2.03
C THR A 396 14.02 34.18 -3.54
N ALA A 397 15.07 33.85 -4.29
CA ALA A 397 14.98 33.72 -5.73
C ALA A 397 13.93 32.63 -6.05
N GLY A 398 12.78 33.04 -6.55
CA GLY A 398 11.74 32.12 -6.99
C GLY A 398 12.20 31.27 -8.17
N ILE A 399 11.52 30.14 -8.35
CA ILE A 399 11.70 29.22 -9.47
C ILE A 399 10.67 29.62 -10.53
N SER A 400 11.07 29.56 -11.80
CA SER A 400 10.16 29.83 -12.91
C SER A 400 10.10 28.65 -13.87
N PHE A 401 8.89 28.30 -14.31
CA PHE A 401 8.63 27.22 -15.24
C PHE A 401 7.94 27.80 -16.48
N LYS A 402 8.48 27.53 -17.66
CA LYS A 402 7.90 28.01 -18.92
C LYS A 402 6.96 26.96 -19.52
N ILE A 403 5.74 27.36 -19.83
CA ILE A 403 4.78 26.55 -20.59
C ILE A 403 5.10 26.75 -22.08
N LEU A 404 5.46 25.67 -22.78
CA LEU A 404 6.01 25.75 -24.15
C LEU A 404 5.00 26.20 -25.21
N SER A 405 3.73 25.82 -25.07
CA SER A 405 2.65 26.07 -26.03
C SER A 405 1.67 27.13 -25.55
N PHE A 406 2.15 28.08 -24.75
CA PHE A 406 1.30 29.09 -24.14
C PHE A 406 1.10 30.31 -25.03
N SER A 407 -0.15 30.74 -25.16
CA SER A 407 -0.53 32.01 -25.76
C SER A 407 -1.65 32.62 -24.94
N TRP A 408 -1.58 33.91 -24.65
CA TRP A 408 -2.64 34.63 -23.94
C TRP A 408 -3.36 35.55 -24.92
N ASN A 409 -4.60 35.22 -25.26
CA ASN A 409 -5.44 36.00 -26.16
C ASN A 409 -6.52 36.75 -25.39
N ASP A 410 -7.06 37.81 -26.00
CA ASP A 410 -8.19 38.54 -25.43
C ASP A 410 -9.42 37.64 -25.31
N GLY A 411 -10.00 37.60 -24.12
CA GLY A 411 -11.17 36.79 -23.83
C GLY A 411 -10.87 35.35 -23.43
N ASP A 412 -9.60 34.93 -23.43
CA ASP A 412 -9.20 33.65 -22.82
C ASP A 412 -9.57 33.64 -21.32
N ILE A 413 -9.94 32.46 -20.85
CA ILE A 413 -10.36 32.21 -19.47
C ILE A 413 -9.28 31.37 -18.79
N PHE A 414 -8.66 31.93 -17.76
CA PHE A 414 -7.61 31.27 -16.99
C PHE A 414 -8.13 30.85 -15.64
N GLY A 415 -7.99 29.57 -15.32
CA GLY A 415 -8.34 29.06 -14.01
C GLY A 415 -7.12 28.79 -13.15
N CYS A 416 -7.31 28.92 -11.84
CA CYS A 416 -6.29 28.57 -10.85
C CYS A 416 -6.92 27.63 -9.83
N GLY A 417 -6.41 26.41 -9.77
CA GLY A 417 -6.86 25.38 -8.84
C GLY A 417 -5.87 25.18 -7.71
N LEU A 418 -6.37 25.12 -6.48
CA LEU A 418 -5.63 24.76 -5.27
C LEU A 418 -6.22 23.49 -4.70
N VAL A 419 -5.40 22.46 -4.51
CA VAL A 419 -5.82 21.17 -3.98
C VAL A 419 -5.08 20.88 -2.68
N PHE A 420 -5.84 20.59 -1.62
CA PHE A 420 -5.31 20.02 -0.38
C PHE A 420 -5.55 18.51 -0.39
N PRO A 421 -4.51 17.66 -0.51
CA PRO A 421 -4.68 16.21 -0.48
C PRO A 421 -5.17 15.71 0.89
N PRO A 422 -5.83 14.54 0.95
CA PRO A 422 -6.16 13.87 2.21
C PRO A 422 -4.91 13.60 3.06
N THR A 423 -5.01 13.76 4.37
CA THR A 423 -3.89 13.60 5.32
C THR A 423 -3.28 12.20 5.35
N LYS A 424 -4.00 11.18 4.86
CA LYS A 424 -3.55 9.77 4.81
C LYS A 424 -2.86 9.37 3.50
N MET A 425 -2.82 10.24 2.49
CA MET A 425 -2.08 9.94 1.26
C MET A 425 -0.57 10.20 1.44
N LEU A 426 0.25 9.38 0.76
CA LEU A 426 1.72 9.51 0.77
C LEU A 426 2.19 10.86 0.21
N GLU A 427 1.44 11.42 -0.74
CA GLU A 427 1.59 12.76 -1.30
C GLU A 427 0.85 13.78 -0.42
N LYS A 428 1.54 14.30 0.59
CA LYS A 428 0.94 15.11 1.68
C LYS A 428 0.82 16.60 1.40
N HIS A 429 1.37 17.05 0.28
CA HIS A 429 1.56 18.47 0.04
C HIS A 429 0.43 19.06 -0.81
N PRO A 430 -0.10 20.24 -0.42
CA PRO A 430 -0.99 20.98 -1.30
C PRO A 430 -0.32 21.24 -2.64
N TYR A 431 -1.11 21.39 -3.70
CA TYR A 431 -0.59 21.76 -5.01
C TYR A 431 -1.48 22.75 -5.72
N VAL A 432 -0.86 23.54 -6.60
CA VAL A 432 -1.55 24.47 -7.51
C VAL A 432 -1.44 23.95 -8.94
N PHE A 433 -2.50 24.10 -9.71
CA PHE A 433 -2.49 23.89 -11.15
C PHE A 433 -3.23 25.03 -11.85
N PHE A 434 -2.95 25.19 -13.14
CA PHE A 434 -3.55 26.24 -13.96
C PHE A 434 -4.33 25.63 -15.11
N THR A 435 -5.36 26.34 -15.56
CA THR A 435 -6.15 25.96 -16.74
C THR A 435 -6.25 27.16 -17.69
N GLN A 436 -6.47 26.86 -18.97
CA GLN A 436 -6.82 27.84 -20.00
C GLN A 436 -7.99 27.27 -20.81
N ASN A 437 -9.06 28.05 -20.91
CA ASN A 437 -10.29 27.71 -21.63
C ASN A 437 -10.81 26.30 -21.25
N GLY A 438 -10.82 26.01 -19.96
CA GLY A 438 -11.30 24.74 -19.40
C GLY A 438 -10.36 23.55 -19.54
N ASN A 439 -9.13 23.73 -20.04
CA ASN A 439 -8.13 22.67 -20.14
C ASN A 439 -6.93 22.96 -19.22
N GLN A 440 -6.43 21.95 -18.50
CA GLN A 440 -5.21 22.12 -17.70
C GLN A 440 -4.00 22.47 -18.59
N ILE A 441 -3.19 23.42 -18.15
CA ILE A 441 -1.96 23.84 -18.82
C ILE A 441 -0.75 23.63 -17.92
N GLY A 442 0.35 23.15 -18.51
CA GLY A 442 1.55 22.81 -17.75
C GLY A 442 1.35 21.69 -16.73
N LYS A 443 2.35 21.53 -15.85
CA LYS A 443 2.30 20.59 -14.72
C LYS A 443 1.82 21.30 -13.45
N ALA A 444 1.38 20.52 -12.46
CA ALA A 444 1.07 21.07 -11.15
C ALA A 444 2.34 21.50 -10.40
N ILE A 445 2.19 22.37 -9.41
CA ILE A 445 3.27 22.88 -8.57
C ILE A 445 3.02 22.38 -7.15
N LEU A 446 3.93 21.56 -6.63
CA LEU A 446 3.86 21.05 -5.28
C LEU A 446 4.27 22.15 -4.28
N LEU A 447 3.42 22.45 -3.32
CA LEU A 447 3.65 23.49 -2.32
C LEU A 447 4.40 22.89 -1.12
N LYS A 448 5.43 23.58 -0.62
CA LYS A 448 6.24 23.05 0.48
C LYS A 448 5.44 23.03 1.80
N GLU A 449 5.72 22.01 2.62
CA GLU A 449 5.00 21.68 3.87
C GLU A 449 5.01 22.79 4.93
N GLU A 450 5.98 23.71 4.86
CA GLU A 450 6.09 24.85 5.77
C GLU A 450 5.17 26.02 5.43
N SER A 451 4.31 25.92 4.41
CA SER A 451 3.36 26.98 4.09
C SER A 451 2.31 27.17 5.18
N ASP A 452 1.80 28.39 5.25
CA ASP A 452 0.78 28.81 6.20
C ASP A 452 -0.51 27.99 6.13
N ASP A 453 -1.37 28.13 7.14
CA ASP A 453 -2.67 27.47 7.21
C ASP A 453 -3.67 27.94 6.14
N TYR A 454 -3.29 28.85 5.24
CA TYR A 454 -4.17 29.38 4.20
C TYR A 454 -3.43 29.87 2.96
N TYR A 455 -4.17 29.92 1.86
CA TYR A 455 -3.83 30.67 0.66
C TYR A 455 -4.89 31.72 0.38
N GLU A 456 -4.52 32.78 -0.32
CA GLU A 456 -5.46 33.77 -0.82
C GLU A 456 -5.24 34.01 -2.31
N LEU A 457 -6.32 34.35 -3.00
CA LEU A 457 -6.22 34.75 -4.39
C LEU A 457 -5.44 36.05 -4.48
N TYR A 458 -4.54 36.09 -5.46
CA TYR A 458 -3.69 37.23 -5.68
C TYR A 458 -3.59 37.56 -7.15
N LEU A 459 -3.63 38.86 -7.43
CA LEU A 459 -3.42 39.43 -8.75
C LEU A 459 -2.32 40.46 -8.72
N SER A 460 -1.56 40.52 -9.80
CA SER A 460 -0.70 41.65 -10.13
C SER A 460 -1.01 42.09 -11.54
N LEU A 461 -1.79 43.15 -11.69
CA LEU A 461 -2.26 43.62 -12.99
C LEU A 461 -1.47 44.84 -13.43
N LYS A 462 -1.02 44.79 -14.69
CA LYS A 462 -0.50 45.96 -15.40
C LYS A 462 -1.14 45.98 -16.79
N SER A 463 -1.98 46.98 -17.03
CA SER A 463 -2.65 47.18 -18.33
C SER A 463 -3.66 46.10 -18.76
N HIS A 464 -4.35 45.49 -17.79
CA HIS A 464 -5.36 44.47 -18.03
C HIS A 464 -6.62 44.73 -17.22
N SER A 465 -7.77 44.62 -17.88
CA SER A 465 -9.08 44.51 -17.23
C SER A 465 -9.44 43.03 -17.07
N ILE A 466 -10.18 42.68 -16.02
CA ILE A 466 -10.59 41.31 -15.76
C ILE A 466 -12.04 41.19 -15.33
N GLU A 467 -12.63 40.06 -15.63
CA GLU A 467 -13.89 39.54 -15.08
C GLU A 467 -13.57 38.24 -14.35
N THR A 468 -14.01 38.10 -13.10
CA THR A 468 -13.67 36.94 -12.26
C THR A 468 -14.89 36.11 -11.92
N ASN A 469 -14.85 34.82 -12.23
CA ASN A 469 -15.81 33.86 -11.72
C ASN A 469 -15.25 33.21 -10.43
N PHE A 470 -15.72 33.71 -9.28
CA PHE A 470 -15.40 33.18 -7.96
C PHE A 470 -16.25 31.97 -7.56
N SER A 471 -17.08 31.41 -8.46
CA SER A 471 -18.14 30.43 -8.18
C SER A 471 -19.34 30.96 -7.40
N ASN A 472 -19.52 32.27 -7.25
CA ASN A 472 -20.59 32.81 -6.39
C ASN A 472 -22.00 32.30 -6.78
N ASP A 473 -22.18 31.98 -8.07
CA ASP A 473 -23.36 31.34 -8.66
C ASP A 473 -22.94 30.44 -9.85
N LEU A 474 -22.76 29.14 -9.59
CA LEU A 474 -22.34 28.17 -10.62
C LEU A 474 -23.49 27.75 -11.56
N ASP A 475 -24.74 27.98 -11.18
CA ASP A 475 -25.89 27.66 -12.04
C ASP A 475 -26.02 28.69 -13.16
N ALA A 476 -25.86 29.98 -12.81
CA ALA A 476 -25.90 31.06 -13.78
C ALA A 476 -24.56 31.26 -14.51
N ASN A 477 -23.43 31.02 -13.83
CA ASN A 477 -22.10 31.21 -14.37
C ASN A 477 -21.20 30.00 -14.06
N PRO A 478 -21.38 28.86 -14.77
CA PRO A 478 -20.56 27.68 -14.56
C PRO A 478 -19.10 27.94 -14.96
N PHE A 479 -18.18 27.19 -14.36
CA PHE A 479 -16.79 27.18 -14.82
C PHE A 479 -16.67 26.58 -16.21
N CYS A 480 -15.69 27.07 -16.97
CA CYS A 480 -15.27 26.43 -18.22
C CYS A 480 -14.57 25.10 -17.95
N PHE A 481 -13.81 25.01 -16.85
CA PHE A 481 -13.19 23.77 -16.40
C PHE A 481 -14.21 22.89 -15.68
N ASP A 482 -14.32 21.64 -16.15
CA ASP A 482 -15.16 20.63 -15.50
C ASP A 482 -14.47 20.09 -14.24
N ILE A 483 -14.72 20.76 -13.11
CA ILE A 483 -14.18 20.41 -11.80
C ILE A 483 -14.49 18.96 -11.38
N SER A 484 -15.56 18.35 -11.92
CA SER A 484 -15.94 16.96 -11.60
C SER A 484 -15.03 15.93 -12.28
N LYS A 485 -14.31 16.34 -13.33
CA LYS A 485 -13.33 15.54 -14.07
C LYS A 485 -11.91 15.71 -13.54
N HIS A 486 -11.67 16.58 -12.55
CA HIS A 486 -10.35 16.75 -11.97
C HIS A 486 -9.89 15.45 -11.31
N LEU A 487 -8.72 14.96 -11.73
CA LEU A 487 -8.00 13.86 -11.11
C LEU A 487 -6.77 14.42 -10.40
N PHE A 488 -6.25 13.69 -9.41
CA PHE A 488 -4.98 14.07 -8.80
C PHE A 488 -3.89 14.23 -9.86
N ALA A 489 -3.09 15.30 -9.72
CA ALA A 489 -1.97 15.52 -10.62
C ALA A 489 -0.94 14.38 -10.45
N GLU A 490 -0.61 13.71 -11.54
CA GLU A 490 0.45 12.69 -11.59
C GLU A 490 1.82 13.30 -11.91
N GLU A 491 1.83 14.53 -12.45
CA GLU A 491 3.04 15.22 -12.85
C GLU A 491 3.17 16.59 -12.17
N PHE A 492 4.33 16.82 -11.59
CA PHE A 492 4.70 18.08 -10.96
C PHE A 492 5.94 18.69 -11.62
N TYR A 493 6.05 20.01 -11.56
CA TYR A 493 7.33 20.68 -11.75
C TYR A 493 8.23 20.43 -10.53
N ASN A 494 9.46 19.98 -10.76
CA ASN A 494 10.46 19.69 -9.73
C ASN A 494 11.51 20.79 -9.62
#